data_AF-A0A264W4Z9-F1
#
_entry.id   AF-A0A264W4Z9-F1
#
_cell.length_a   1.000
_cell.length_b   1.000
_cell.length_c   1.000
_cell.angle_alpha   90.00
_cell.angle_beta   90.00
_cell.angle_gamma   90.00
#
_symmetry.space_group_name_H-M   'P 1'
#
loop_
_entity.id
_entity.type
_entity.pdbx_description
1 polymer ?
#
loop_
_entity_poly.entity_id
_entity_poly.type
_entity_poly.pdbx_seq_one_letter_code
_entity_poly.pdbx_strand_id
1 'polypeptide(L)' 'MKFSIILEIFGALVAIGSFIFLIMSFVSFDPSAIYYIVASIFGLLNGLMAIGVARVLREVMKKDTV' A
#
# COMPACT_ATOMS: atom_id res chain seq x y z
N MET A 1 2.50 17.35 9.16
CA MET A 1 1.07 17.03 8.99
C MET A 1 0.63 16.79 7.55
N LYS A 2 0.84 17.71 6.60
CA LYS A 2 0.40 17.51 5.20
C LYS A 2 1.03 16.29 4.53
N PHE A 3 2.33 16.08 4.73
CA PHE A 3 3.08 14.94 4.15
C PHE A 3 2.57 13.57 4.63
N SER A 4 2.28 13.39 5.92
CA SER A 4 1.77 12.11 6.44
C SER A 4 0.39 11.76 5.89
N ILE A 5 -0.46 12.76 5.63
CA ILE A 5 -1.77 12.54 4.99
C ILE A 5 -1.58 12.09 3.54
N ILE A 6 -0.69 12.76 2.79
CA ILE A 6 -0.36 12.38 1.41
C ILE A 6 0.18 10.95 1.38
N LEU A 7 1.12 10.61 2.26
CA LEU A 7 1.70 9.27 2.35
C LEU A 7 0.65 8.18 2.63
N GLU A 8 -0.32 8.45 3.52
CA GLU A 8 -1.42 7.52 3.79
C GLU A 8 -2.33 7.32 2.58
N ILE A 9 -2.69 8.40 1.87
CA ILE A 9 -3.55 8.34 0.69
C ILE A 9 -2.86 7.54 -0.43
N PHE A 10 -1.60 7.84 -0.72
CA PHE A 10 -0.84 7.10 -1.74
C PHE A 10 -0.62 5.63 -1.33
N GLY A 11 -0.34 5.37 -0.05
CA GLY A 11 -0.25 4.00 0.47
C GLY A 11 -1.55 3.22 0.28
N ALA A 12 -2.70 3.84 0.57
CA ALA A 12 -4.02 3.25 0.35
C ALA A 12 -4.31 2.98 -1.13
N LEU A 13 -3.98 3.92 -2.03
CA LEU A 13 -4.13 3.74 -3.47
C LEU A 13 -3.29 2.56 -3.99
N VAL A 14 -2.04 2.47 -3.56
CA VAL A 14 -1.14 1.37 -3.94
C VAL A 14 -1.69 0.04 -3.43
N ALA A 15 -2.16 -0.04 -2.19
CA ALA A 15 -2.75 -1.26 -1.63
C ALA A 15 -4.01 -1.70 -2.39
N ILE A 16 -4.94 -0.77 -2.66
CA ILE A 16 -6.18 -1.08 -3.39
C ILE A 16 -5.87 -1.52 -4.82
N GLY A 17 -5.01 -0.78 -5.54
CA GLY A 17 -4.62 -1.14 -6.90
C GLY A 17 -3.99 -2.53 -6.96
N SER A 18 -3.08 -2.81 -6.02
CA SER A 18 -2.41 -4.12 -5.92
C SER A 18 -3.39 -5.25 -5.58
N PHE A 19 -4.39 -4.99 -4.73
CA PHE A 19 -5.46 -5.96 -4.46
C PHE A 19 -6.29 -6.29 -5.71
N ILE A 20 -6.65 -5.28 -6.49
CA ILE A 20 -7.40 -5.48 -7.74
C ILE A 20 -6.58 -6.30 -8.74
N PHE A 21 -5.30 -5.95 -8.92
CA PHE A 21 -4.40 -6.71 -9.80
C PHE A 21 -4.22 -8.15 -9.34
N LEU A 22 -4.15 -8.39 -8.02
CA LEU A 22 -4.09 -9.74 -7.46
C LEU A 22 -5.34 -10.55 -7.85
N ILE A 23 -6.54 -9.99 -7.69
CA ILE A 23 -7.78 -10.66 -8.09
C ILE A 23 -7.79 -10.97 -9.58
N MET A 24 -7.44 -10.00 -10.42
CA MET A 24 -7.39 -10.18 -11.87
C MET A 24 -6.40 -11.27 -12.29
N SER A 25 -5.26 -11.37 -11.61
CA SER A 25 -4.24 -12.39 -11.91
C SER A 25 -4.73 -13.82 -11.65
N PHE A 26 -5.60 -14.04 -10.67
CA PHE A 26 -6.21 -15.36 -10.43
C PHE A 26 -7.26 -15.77 -11.46
N VAL A 27 -7.84 -14.81 -12.19
CA VAL A 27 -8.82 -15.07 -13.25
C VAL A 27 -8.13 -15.24 -14.61
N SER A 28 -6.84 -14.91 -14.70
CA SER A 28 -6.07 -15.05 -15.95
C SER A 28 -5.58 -16.48 -16.17
N PHE A 29 -5.78 -17.02 -17.38
CA PHE A 29 -5.28 -18.34 -17.82
C PHE A 29 -3.86 -18.26 -18.41
N ASP A 30 -3.07 -17.27 -17.98
CA ASP A 30 -1.72 -17.01 -18.51
C ASP A 30 -0.66 -17.62 -17.57
N PRO A 31 0.31 -18.43 -18.06
CA PRO A 31 1.42 -18.92 -17.24
C PRO A 31 2.25 -17.81 -16.56
N SER A 32 2.24 -16.59 -17.09
CA SER A 32 2.88 -15.42 -16.50
C SER A 32 2.10 -14.79 -15.34
N ALA A 33 0.88 -15.26 -15.05
CA ALA A 33 0.03 -14.84 -13.92
C ALA A 33 0.80 -14.82 -12.59
N ILE A 34 1.73 -15.76 -12.40
CA ILE A 34 2.51 -15.86 -11.16
C ILE A 34 3.38 -14.63 -10.89
N TYR A 35 3.92 -13.98 -11.94
CA TYR A 35 4.69 -12.74 -11.77
C TYR A 35 3.79 -11.59 -11.32
N TYR A 36 2.57 -11.52 -11.84
CA TYR A 36 1.59 -10.51 -11.44
C TYR A 36 1.07 -10.75 -10.02
N ILE A 37 0.87 -12.01 -9.61
CA ILE A 37 0.52 -12.36 -8.23
C ILE A 37 1.62 -11.87 -7.27
N VAL A 38 2.87 -12.22 -7.55
CA VAL A 38 4.01 -11.82 -6.72
C VAL A 38 4.13 -10.29 -6.66
N ALA A 39 4.09 -9.61 -7.80
CA ALA A 39 4.15 -8.14 -7.86
C ALA A 39 3.00 -7.49 -7.06
N SER A 40 1.80 -8.04 -7.13
CA SER A 40 0.63 -7.55 -6.40
C SER A 40 0.77 -7.74 -4.89
N ILE A 41 1.36 -8.85 -4.43
CA ILE A 41 1.67 -9.05 -3.00
C ILE A 41 2.69 -8.02 -2.51
N PHE A 42 3.75 -7.77 -3.27
CA PHE A 42 4.73 -6.72 -2.91
C PHE A 42 4.09 -5.32 -2.88
N GLY A 43 3.23 -5.02 -3.85
CA GLY A 43 2.48 -3.77 -3.89
C GLY A 43 1.58 -3.60 -2.66
N LEU A 44 0.84 -4.65 -2.27
CA LEU A 44 0.03 -4.67 -1.04
C LEU A 44 0.86 -4.39 0.21
N LEU A 45 1.98 -5.09 0.38
CA LEU A 45 2.87 -4.92 1.52
C LEU A 45 3.42 -3.49 1.60
N ASN A 46 3.88 -2.94 0.48
CA ASN A 46 4.39 -1.57 0.41
C ASN A 46 3.31 -0.52 0.70
N GLY A 47 2.11 -0.71 0.17
CA GLY A 47 0.97 0.18 0.44
C GLY A 47 0.59 0.19 1.92
N LEU A 48 0.48 -0.99 2.54
CA LEU A 48 0.19 -1.13 3.98
C LEU A 48 1.31 -0.54 4.85
N MET A 49 2.56 -0.75 4.47
CA MET A 49 3.71 -0.17 5.18
C MET A 49 3.70 1.36 5.12
N ALA A 50 3.41 1.95 3.96
CA ALA A 50 3.28 3.41 3.81
C ALA A 50 2.17 3.98 4.72
N ILE A 51 1.02 3.29 4.82
CA ILE A 51 -0.05 3.67 5.76
C ILE A 51 0.44 3.58 7.21
N GLY A 52 1.15 2.51 7.57
CA GLY A 52 1.73 2.33 8.91
C GLY A 52 2.70 3.45 9.27
N VAL A 53 3.64 3.76 8.39
CA VAL A 53 4.60 4.86 8.56
C VAL A 53 3.88 6.20 8.69
N ALA A 54 2.88 6.47 7.85
CA ALA A 54 2.08 7.69 7.93
C ALA A 54 1.37 7.86 9.29
N ARG A 55 0.88 6.76 9.88
CA ARG A 55 0.28 6.75 11.22
C ARG A 55 1.32 7.04 12.30
N VAL A 56 2.46 6.36 12.28
CA VAL A 56 3.55 6.59 13.25
C VAL A 56 4.02 8.04 13.18
N LEU A 57 4.24 8.59 11.99
CA LEU A 57 4.65 9.99 11.82
C LEU A 57 3.65 10.98 12.44
N ARG A 58 2.34 10.73 12.31
CA ARG A 58 1.34 11.59 12.95
C ARG A 58 1.37 11.50 14.46
N GLU A 59 1.54 10.31 15.02
CA GLU A 59 1.60 10.12 16.47
C GLU A 59 2.86 10.73 17.09
N VAL A 60 4.02 10.63 16.41
CA VAL A 60 5.25 11.29 16.84
C VAL A 60 5.10 12.82 16.79
N MET A 61 4.61 13.36 15.67
CA MET A 61 4.42 14.81 15.55
C MET A 61 3.46 15.40 16.60
N LYS A 62 2.44 14.64 17.02
CA LYS A 62 1.52 15.07 18.09
C LYS A 62 2.21 15.14 19.46
N LYS A 63 3.16 14.24 19.74
CA LYS A 63 3.90 14.24 21.01
C LYS A 63 4.84 15.42 21.15
N ASP A 64 5.46 15.85 20.05
CA ASP A 64 6.42 16.97 20.06
C ASP A 64 5.75 18.37 20.12
N THR A 65 4.42 18.45 19.99
CA THR A 65 3.66 19.73 20.03
C THR A 65 3.00 20.03 21.37
N VAL A 66 3.17 19.18 22.38
CA VAL A 66 2.62 19.33 23.75
C VAL A 66 3.73 19.70 24.73
#